data_AF-A0A4R5Q9U4-F1
#
_entry.id   AF-A0A4R5Q9U4-F1
#
_cell.length_a   1.000
_cell.length_b   1.000
_cell.length_c   1.000
_cell.angle_alpha   90.00
_cell.angle_beta   90.00
_cell.angle_gamma   90.00
#
_symmetry.space_group_name_H-M   'P 1'
#
loop_
_entity.id
_entity.type
_entity.pdbx_description
1 polymer ?
#
loop_
_entity_poly.entity_id
_entity_poly.type
_entity_poly.pdbx_seq_one_letter_code
_entity_poly.pdbx_strand_id
1 'polypeptide(L)'
;MGAGPAAVMTPAVALRLGRVSNLPTVWTNALAGIALAGVSPWHWATLPAAAGLSLTYVGGMYLNDAFDRGIDARERPDRPIPAGQADPNTVFVLGFGMLLGGAALLLLAACAFDVPAEWSVLASLALGGAVLAYNWHHKGNPLGPLWMGTCRLLAYCAAGLAAAASLPPALLAGALVSLCYLIGLTYAAKQEMAGRVERFWPLAFLAVPLAYGALQVREPAGIAGLAGLALLIGLALRFLLRRRPGDIPRAVVWLIAGIAVLDAMFLAIAGWPGAAPVAFACFAATLLLQRWVRGT
;
A
#
# COMPACT_ATOMS: atom_id res chain seq x y z
N MET A 1 -33.54 -26.06 -8.85
CA MET A 1 -32.57 -24.96 -8.99
C MET A 1 -31.19 -25.56 -8.80
N GLY A 2 -30.52 -25.93 -9.89
CA GLY A 2 -29.22 -26.61 -9.83
C GLY A 2 -28.18 -25.64 -9.28
N ALA A 3 -27.50 -26.02 -8.19
CA ALA A 3 -26.28 -25.37 -7.79
C ALA A 3 -25.30 -25.49 -8.97
N GLY A 4 -25.01 -24.37 -9.63
CA GLY A 4 -23.92 -24.31 -10.61
C GLY A 4 -22.63 -24.83 -9.96
N PRO A 5 -21.69 -25.37 -10.74
CA PRO A 5 -20.42 -25.85 -10.21
C PRO A 5 -19.80 -24.76 -9.34
N ALA A 6 -19.37 -25.11 -8.12
CA ALA A 6 -18.71 -24.18 -7.21
C ALA A 6 -17.58 -23.49 -7.97
N ALA A 7 -17.61 -22.15 -8.05
CA ALA A 7 -16.65 -21.38 -8.81
C ALA A 7 -15.25 -21.63 -8.26
N VAL A 8 -14.45 -22.45 -8.96
CA VAL A 8 -13.07 -22.71 -8.59
C VAL A 8 -12.24 -21.49 -9.00
N MET A 9 -11.78 -20.74 -8.00
CA MET A 9 -10.93 -19.58 -8.23
C MET A 9 -9.61 -20.01 -8.88
N THR A 10 -9.40 -19.60 -10.13
CA THR A 10 -8.14 -19.90 -10.83
C THR A 10 -6.97 -19.09 -10.24
N PRO A 11 -5.71 -19.54 -10.42
CA PRO A 11 -4.54 -18.78 -9.97
C PRO A 11 -4.49 -17.36 -10.54
N ALA A 12 -4.87 -17.17 -11.80
CA ALA A 12 -4.92 -15.85 -12.43
C ALA A 12 -5.94 -14.92 -11.76
N VAL A 13 -7.12 -15.45 -11.39
CA VAL A 13 -8.15 -14.71 -10.67
C VAL A 13 -7.67 -14.35 -9.26
N ALA A 14 -7.00 -15.28 -8.57
CA ALA A 14 -6.41 -15.04 -7.25
C ALA A 14 -5.39 -13.88 -7.28
N LEU A 15 -4.47 -13.90 -8.25
CA LEU A 15 -3.47 -12.82 -8.42
C LEU A 15 -4.14 -11.47 -8.76
N ARG A 16 -5.20 -11.49 -9.56
CA ARG A 16 -5.98 -10.28 -9.90
C ARG A 16 -6.72 -9.71 -8.69
N LEU A 17 -7.40 -10.55 -7.90
CA LEU A 17 -8.07 -10.13 -6.66
C LEU A 17 -7.07 -9.52 -5.67
N GLY A 18 -5.90 -10.15 -5.54
CA GLY A 18 -4.85 -9.70 -4.64
C GLY A 18 -4.15 -8.41 -5.07
N ARG A 19 -4.39 -7.90 -6.29
CA ARG A 19 -3.66 -6.77 -6.89
C ARG A 19 -2.14 -6.91 -6.66
N VAL A 20 -1.62 -8.12 -6.89
CA VAL A 20 -0.26 -8.54 -6.49
C VAL A 20 0.85 -7.73 -7.16
N SER A 21 0.55 -7.03 -8.25
CA SER A 21 1.46 -6.12 -8.93
C SER A 21 1.93 -4.96 -8.05
N ASN A 22 1.20 -4.66 -6.97
CA ASN A 22 1.56 -3.63 -5.99
C ASN A 22 2.41 -4.16 -4.83
N LEU A 23 2.64 -5.48 -4.71
CA LEU A 23 3.45 -6.06 -3.64
C LEU A 23 4.86 -5.47 -3.51
N PRO A 24 5.57 -5.09 -4.59
CA PRO A 24 6.88 -4.43 -4.43
C PRO A 24 6.81 -3.16 -3.58
N THR A 25 5.70 -2.41 -3.62
CA THR A 25 5.50 -1.24 -2.74
C THR A 25 5.33 -1.62 -1.27
N VAL A 26 4.81 -2.82 -0.99
CA VAL A 26 4.65 -3.34 0.37
C VAL A 26 6.00 -3.79 0.92
N TRP A 27 6.84 -4.39 0.08
CA TRP A 27 8.20 -4.79 0.47
C TRP A 27 9.06 -3.58 0.82
N THR A 28 8.96 -2.50 0.04
CA THR A 28 9.66 -1.26 0.37
C THR A 28 9.13 -0.59 1.63
N ASN A 29 7.83 -0.71 1.94
CA ASN A 29 7.30 -0.23 3.22
C ASN A 29 7.88 -1.01 4.41
N ALA A 30 8.06 -2.32 4.27
CA ALA A 30 8.69 -3.13 5.32
C ALA A 30 10.12 -2.66 5.57
N LEU A 31 10.93 -2.53 4.50
CA LEU A 31 12.30 -2.05 4.58
C LEU A 31 12.37 -0.65 5.19
N ALA A 32 11.56 0.28 4.70
CA ALA A 32 11.55 1.66 5.19
C ALA A 32 11.04 1.78 6.62
N GLY A 33 10.00 1.03 7.01
CA GLY A 33 9.48 1.02 8.38
C GLY A 33 10.50 0.52 9.39
N ILE A 34 11.22 -0.57 9.07
CA ILE A 34 12.31 -1.12 9.89
C ILE A 34 13.48 -0.12 9.97
N ALA A 35 13.90 0.44 8.83
CA ALA A 35 14.99 1.41 8.80
C ALA A 35 14.67 2.68 9.60
N LEU A 36 13.47 3.23 9.45
CA LEU A 36 13.01 4.40 10.21
C LEU A 36 12.83 4.10 11.71
N ALA A 37 12.66 2.84 12.09
CA ALA A 37 12.69 2.40 13.47
C ALA A 37 14.12 2.37 14.07
N GLY A 38 15.15 2.65 13.26
CA GLY A 38 16.56 2.63 13.65
C GLY A 38 17.20 1.24 13.54
N VAL A 39 16.53 0.27 12.91
CA VAL A 39 17.00 -1.10 12.79
C VAL A 39 17.45 -1.37 11.36
N SER A 40 18.45 -2.25 11.18
CA SER A 40 18.95 -2.61 9.85
C SER A 40 17.86 -3.29 9.01
N PRO A 41 17.54 -2.78 7.81
CA PRO A 41 16.59 -3.42 6.90
C PRO A 41 17.14 -4.69 6.24
N TRP A 42 18.44 -5.01 6.45
CA TRP A 42 19.10 -6.20 5.91
C TRP A 42 19.12 -7.39 6.87
N HIS A 43 18.44 -7.27 8.01
CA HIS A 43 18.27 -8.39 8.90
C HIS A 43 17.36 -9.46 8.28
N TRP A 44 17.64 -10.74 8.50
CA TRP A 44 16.86 -11.85 7.93
C TRP A 44 15.38 -11.83 8.35
N ALA A 45 15.09 -11.30 9.55
CA ALA A 45 13.74 -11.12 10.07
C ALA A 45 12.90 -10.08 9.27
N THR A 46 13.53 -9.31 8.39
CA THR A 46 12.83 -8.44 7.43
C THR A 46 11.99 -9.24 6.44
N LEU A 47 12.41 -10.47 6.10
CA LEU A 47 11.67 -11.35 5.19
C LEU A 47 10.29 -11.75 5.75
N PRO A 48 10.16 -12.32 6.96
CA PRO A 48 8.84 -12.59 7.54
C PRO A 48 8.03 -11.31 7.76
N ALA A 49 8.64 -10.16 8.08
CA ALA A 49 7.91 -8.89 8.17
C ALA A 49 7.30 -8.47 6.82
N ALA A 50 8.09 -8.51 5.74
CA ALA A 50 7.63 -8.18 4.39
C ALA A 50 6.58 -9.18 3.87
N ALA A 51 6.74 -10.47 4.17
CA ALA A 51 5.76 -11.49 3.86
C ALA A 51 4.46 -11.31 4.66
N GLY A 52 4.56 -10.94 5.94
CA GLY A 52 3.43 -10.63 6.80
C GLY A 52 2.60 -9.47 6.26
N LEU A 53 3.25 -8.36 5.95
CA LEU A 53 2.58 -7.22 5.30
C LEU A 53 2.02 -7.58 3.92
N SER A 54 2.68 -8.45 3.16
CA SER A 54 2.18 -8.93 1.86
C SER A 54 0.86 -9.69 2.03
N LEU A 55 0.78 -10.61 3.00
CA LEU A 55 -0.46 -11.33 3.31
C LEU A 55 -1.55 -10.36 3.80
N THR A 56 -1.22 -9.43 4.68
CA THR A 56 -2.18 -8.42 5.15
C THR A 56 -2.71 -7.57 3.99
N TYR A 57 -1.86 -7.15 3.07
CA TYR A 57 -2.25 -6.40 1.88
C TYR A 57 -3.17 -7.23 0.97
N VAL A 58 -2.74 -8.43 0.58
CA VAL A 58 -3.54 -9.30 -0.32
C VAL A 58 -4.87 -9.67 0.32
N GLY A 59 -4.86 -10.03 1.61
CA GLY A 59 -6.08 -10.30 2.37
C GLY A 59 -7.02 -9.08 2.42
N GLY A 60 -6.46 -7.89 2.63
CA GLY A 60 -7.20 -6.64 2.55
C GLY A 60 -7.84 -6.40 1.18
N MET A 61 -7.14 -6.72 0.09
CA MET A 61 -7.68 -6.58 -1.28
C MET A 61 -8.77 -7.61 -1.60
N TYR A 62 -8.64 -8.84 -1.10
CA TYR A 62 -9.67 -9.86 -1.20
C TYR A 62 -10.94 -9.41 -0.47
N LEU A 63 -10.79 -8.96 0.77
CA LEU A 63 -11.90 -8.45 1.57
C LEU A 63 -12.53 -7.22 0.92
N ASN A 64 -11.74 -6.33 0.32
CA ASN A 64 -12.25 -5.17 -0.41
C ASN A 64 -13.27 -5.58 -1.48
N ASP A 65 -12.89 -6.48 -2.39
CA ASP A 65 -13.78 -6.97 -3.46
C ASP A 65 -14.97 -7.77 -2.88
N ALA A 66 -14.80 -8.50 -1.77
CA ALA A 66 -15.88 -9.26 -1.13
C ALA A 66 -16.94 -8.40 -0.43
N PHE A 67 -16.52 -7.34 0.28
CA PHE A 67 -17.42 -6.35 0.87
C PHE A 67 -18.12 -5.54 -0.23
N ASP A 68 -17.42 -5.24 -1.33
CA ASP A 68 -17.92 -4.43 -2.43
C ASP A 68 -18.79 -5.19 -3.44
N ARG A 69 -18.93 -6.52 -3.33
CA ARG A 69 -19.60 -7.39 -4.32
C ARG A 69 -20.97 -6.89 -4.80
N GLY A 70 -21.79 -6.32 -3.91
CA GLY A 70 -23.13 -5.84 -4.26
C GLY A 70 -23.12 -4.54 -5.07
N ILE A 71 -22.14 -3.68 -4.81
CA ILE A 71 -21.90 -2.44 -5.57
C ILE A 71 -21.24 -2.79 -6.91
N ASP A 72 -20.22 -3.65 -6.86
CA ASP A 72 -19.50 -4.09 -8.06
C ASP A 72 -20.42 -4.85 -9.03
N ALA A 73 -21.42 -5.59 -8.54
CA ALA A 73 -22.43 -6.20 -9.41
C ALA A 73 -23.25 -5.18 -10.23
N ARG A 74 -23.39 -3.94 -9.75
CA ARG A 74 -24.13 -2.86 -10.44
C ARG A 74 -23.22 -2.01 -11.31
N GLU A 75 -22.03 -1.67 -10.81
CA GLU A 75 -21.14 -0.69 -11.43
C GLU A 75 -20.04 -1.32 -12.29
N ARG A 76 -19.63 -2.57 -11.99
CA ARG A 76 -18.48 -3.27 -12.57
C ARG A 76 -18.73 -4.78 -12.67
N PRO A 77 -19.71 -5.23 -13.48
CA PRO A 77 -20.11 -6.64 -13.53
C PRO A 77 -19.02 -7.59 -14.03
N ASP A 78 -17.94 -7.07 -14.63
CA ASP A 78 -16.75 -7.81 -15.07
C ASP A 78 -15.78 -8.18 -13.92
N ARG A 79 -16.01 -7.70 -12.71
CA ARG A 79 -15.21 -8.06 -11.52
C ARG A 79 -15.36 -9.55 -11.19
N PRO A 80 -14.32 -10.21 -10.64
CA PRO A 80 -14.30 -11.67 -10.49
C PRO A 80 -15.48 -12.25 -9.70
N ILE A 81 -15.92 -11.59 -8.62
CA ILE A 81 -17.03 -12.08 -7.81
C ILE A 81 -18.37 -11.94 -8.54
N PRO A 82 -18.80 -10.75 -9.02
CA PRO A 82 -20.02 -10.63 -9.83
C PRO A 82 -20.04 -11.48 -11.11
N ALA A 83 -18.88 -11.68 -11.74
CA ALA A 83 -18.73 -12.52 -12.93
C ALA A 83 -18.80 -14.03 -12.64
N GLY A 84 -18.96 -14.45 -11.38
CA GLY A 84 -19.02 -15.86 -10.98
C GLY A 84 -17.67 -16.60 -11.07
N GLN A 85 -16.54 -15.87 -11.13
CA GLN A 85 -15.19 -16.43 -11.20
C GLN A 85 -14.60 -16.75 -9.82
N ALA A 86 -15.20 -16.22 -8.75
CA ALA A 86 -14.82 -16.48 -7.38
C ALA A 86 -16.05 -16.47 -6.46
N ASP A 87 -16.14 -17.49 -5.60
CA ASP A 87 -17.19 -17.56 -4.58
C ASP A 87 -16.94 -16.53 -3.45
N PRO A 88 -17.92 -15.70 -3.08
CA PRO A 88 -17.75 -14.66 -2.06
C PRO A 88 -17.29 -15.19 -0.69
N ASN A 89 -17.83 -16.33 -0.25
CA ASN A 89 -17.51 -16.89 1.07
C ASN A 89 -16.06 -17.38 1.09
N THR A 90 -15.62 -18.00 0.00
CA THR A 90 -14.21 -18.40 -0.20
C THR A 90 -13.29 -17.19 -0.14
N VAL A 91 -13.66 -16.08 -0.79
CA VAL A 91 -12.86 -14.84 -0.74
C VAL A 91 -12.80 -14.26 0.67
N PHE A 92 -13.90 -14.28 1.44
CA PHE A 92 -13.88 -13.87 2.85
C PHE A 92 -12.97 -14.74 3.70
N VAL A 93 -13.09 -16.07 3.60
CA VAL A 93 -12.27 -17.02 4.38
C VAL A 93 -10.79 -16.84 4.07
N LEU A 94 -10.42 -16.74 2.78
CA LEU A 94 -9.04 -16.47 2.37
C LEU A 94 -8.57 -15.11 2.85
N GLY A 95 -9.39 -14.07 2.73
CA GLY A 95 -9.07 -12.71 3.16
C GLY A 95 -8.77 -12.62 4.66
N PHE A 96 -9.65 -13.13 5.51
CA PHE A 96 -9.43 -13.17 6.96
C PHE A 96 -8.27 -14.10 7.34
N GLY A 97 -8.14 -15.25 6.68
CA GLY A 97 -7.03 -16.17 6.88
C GLY A 97 -5.67 -15.53 6.56
N MET A 98 -5.59 -14.71 5.51
CA MET A 98 -4.39 -13.95 5.17
C MET A 98 -4.12 -12.81 6.17
N LEU A 99 -5.13 -12.17 6.75
CA LEU A 99 -4.90 -11.20 7.85
C LEU A 99 -4.28 -11.89 9.07
N LEU A 100 -4.80 -13.06 9.46
CA LEU A 100 -4.25 -13.85 10.57
C LEU A 100 -2.84 -14.36 10.27
N GLY A 101 -2.61 -14.90 9.06
CA GLY A 101 -1.29 -15.33 8.62
C GLY A 101 -0.28 -14.17 8.57
N GLY A 102 -0.73 -12.98 8.14
CA GLY A 102 0.07 -11.76 8.15
C GLY A 102 0.51 -11.36 9.55
N ALA A 103 -0.43 -11.36 10.51
CA ALA A 103 -0.14 -11.10 11.92
C ALA A 103 0.83 -12.14 12.52
N ALA A 104 0.66 -13.42 12.17
CA ALA A 104 1.56 -14.49 12.61
C ALA A 104 3.00 -14.30 12.09
N LEU A 105 3.17 -13.86 10.83
CA LEU A 105 4.48 -13.58 10.26
C LEU A 105 5.12 -12.30 10.82
N LEU A 106 4.33 -11.28 11.15
CA LEU A 106 4.81 -10.10 11.88
C LEU A 106 5.24 -10.45 13.31
N LEU A 107 4.54 -11.37 13.96
CA LEU A 107 4.94 -11.91 15.27
C LEU A 107 6.24 -12.71 15.16
N LEU A 108 6.37 -13.56 14.13
CA LEU A 108 7.61 -14.29 13.84
C LEU A 108 8.78 -13.32 13.63
N ALA A 109 8.56 -12.24 12.88
CA ALA A 109 9.57 -11.20 12.69
C ALA A 109 9.96 -10.55 14.03
N ALA A 110 9.00 -10.23 14.89
CA ALA A 110 9.27 -9.67 16.22
C ALA A 110 10.10 -10.60 17.10
N CYS A 111 9.76 -11.89 17.15
CA CYS A 111 10.57 -12.89 17.84
C CYS A 111 11.99 -12.96 17.26
N ALA A 112 12.13 -12.87 15.94
CA ALA A 112 13.41 -12.92 15.25
C ALA A 112 14.27 -11.65 15.41
N PHE A 113 13.65 -10.52 15.73
CA PHE A 113 14.32 -9.25 16.10
C PHE A 113 14.50 -9.11 17.63
N ASP A 114 14.15 -10.14 18.42
CA ASP A 114 14.15 -10.10 19.89
C ASP A 114 13.27 -8.97 20.48
N VAL A 115 12.16 -8.66 19.81
CA VAL A 115 11.17 -7.66 20.25
C VAL A 115 10.03 -8.35 21.01
N PRO A 116 9.56 -7.78 22.15
CA PRO A 116 8.41 -8.32 22.88
C PRO A 116 7.16 -8.41 22.01
N ALA A 117 6.47 -9.56 22.09
CA ALA A 117 5.37 -9.93 21.20
C ALA A 117 4.20 -8.92 21.21
N GLU A 118 3.95 -8.28 22.35
CA GLU A 118 2.85 -7.34 22.55
C GLU A 118 2.88 -6.16 21.57
N TRP A 119 4.06 -5.68 21.17
CA TRP A 119 4.20 -4.58 20.21
C TRP A 119 3.74 -4.99 18.81
N SER A 120 4.16 -6.18 18.37
CA SER A 120 3.76 -6.73 17.08
C SER A 120 2.29 -7.12 17.05
N VAL A 121 1.77 -7.68 18.14
CA VAL A 121 0.34 -7.98 18.30
C VAL A 121 -0.50 -6.71 18.23
N LEU A 122 -0.13 -5.66 18.98
CA LEU A 122 -0.84 -4.38 18.95
C LEU A 122 -0.83 -3.76 17.56
N ALA A 123 0.32 -3.75 16.89
CA ALA A 123 0.44 -3.20 15.54
C ALA A 123 -0.37 -4.00 14.51
N SER A 124 -0.38 -5.33 14.62
CA SER A 124 -1.17 -6.21 13.77
C SER A 124 -2.67 -6.03 13.97
N LEU A 125 -3.12 -5.88 15.22
CA LEU A 125 -4.51 -5.57 15.55
C LEU A 125 -4.93 -4.19 15.01
N ALA A 126 -4.07 -3.18 15.17
CA ALA A 126 -4.34 -1.84 14.64
C ALA A 126 -4.42 -1.84 13.11
N LEU A 127 -3.45 -2.46 12.43
CA LEU A 127 -3.42 -2.55 10.97
C LEU A 127 -4.60 -3.37 10.43
N GLY A 128 -4.86 -4.55 10.99
CA GLY A 128 -6.00 -5.38 10.62
C GLY A 128 -7.33 -4.67 10.86
N GLY A 129 -7.48 -4.00 11.99
CA GLY A 129 -8.65 -3.19 12.32
C GLY A 129 -8.88 -2.05 11.31
N ALA A 130 -7.82 -1.33 10.92
CA ALA A 130 -7.91 -0.28 9.91
C ALA A 130 -8.30 -0.82 8.52
N VAL A 131 -7.73 -1.97 8.11
CA VAL A 131 -8.10 -2.66 6.87
C VAL A 131 -9.59 -3.04 6.87
N LEU A 132 -10.08 -3.60 7.97
CA LEU A 132 -11.49 -3.96 8.11
C LEU A 132 -12.40 -2.74 8.14
N ALA A 133 -12.03 -1.68 8.87
CA ALA A 133 -12.79 -0.43 8.94
C ALA A 133 -12.92 0.23 7.55
N TYR A 134 -11.82 0.26 6.78
CA TYR A 134 -11.84 0.74 5.40
C TYR A 134 -12.76 -0.12 4.53
N ASN A 135 -12.59 -1.44 4.55
CA ASN A 135 -13.37 -2.35 3.71
C ASN A 135 -14.87 -2.33 4.05
N TRP A 136 -15.23 -2.13 5.32
CA TRP A 136 -16.62 -2.04 5.74
C TRP A 136 -17.32 -0.76 5.27
N HIS A 137 -16.65 0.41 5.30
CA HIS A 137 -17.34 1.69 5.05
C HIS A 137 -16.49 2.79 4.39
N HIS A 138 -15.83 2.50 3.26
CA HIS A 138 -15.12 3.52 2.47
C HIS A 138 -15.93 4.12 1.30
N LYS A 139 -16.84 3.35 0.67
CA LYS A 139 -17.67 3.83 -0.44
C LYS A 139 -18.75 4.77 0.08
N GLY A 140 -18.87 5.96 -0.52
CA GLY A 140 -19.72 7.05 -0.03
C GLY A 140 -19.13 7.85 1.14
N ASN A 141 -18.04 7.38 1.75
CA ASN A 141 -17.37 8.10 2.84
C ASN A 141 -16.38 9.14 2.29
N PRO A 142 -16.56 10.44 2.59
CA PRO A 142 -15.63 11.50 2.16
C PRO A 142 -14.22 11.29 2.75
N LEU A 143 -14.11 10.60 3.89
CA LEU A 143 -12.85 10.26 4.55
C LEU A 143 -12.21 8.97 4.00
N GLY A 144 -12.74 8.36 2.94
CA GLY A 144 -12.16 7.16 2.33
C GLY A 144 -10.64 7.26 2.03
N PRO A 145 -10.13 8.38 1.46
CA PRO A 145 -8.68 8.58 1.30
C PRO A 145 -7.88 8.55 2.60
N LEU A 146 -8.44 9.07 3.70
CA LEU A 146 -7.81 9.08 5.01
C LEU A 146 -7.69 7.65 5.56
N TRP A 147 -8.77 6.85 5.47
CA TRP A 147 -8.76 5.45 5.91
C TRP A 147 -7.76 4.61 5.10
N MET A 148 -7.74 4.74 3.78
CA MET A 148 -6.77 4.04 2.92
C MET A 148 -5.32 4.43 3.26
N GLY A 149 -5.06 5.72 3.46
CA GLY A 149 -3.76 6.21 3.88
C GLY A 149 -3.37 5.74 5.29
N THR A 150 -4.34 5.59 6.19
CA THR A 150 -4.12 5.07 7.56
C THR A 150 -3.65 3.61 7.52
N CYS A 151 -4.23 2.77 6.65
CA CYS A 151 -3.74 1.41 6.44
C CYS A 151 -2.26 1.40 6.05
N ARG A 152 -1.85 2.32 5.16
CA ARG A 152 -0.46 2.41 4.72
C ARG A 152 0.45 2.95 5.83
N LEU A 153 0.05 3.98 6.57
CA LEU A 153 0.76 4.47 7.76
C LEU A 153 1.01 3.33 8.75
N LEU A 154 -0.03 2.58 9.07
CA LEU A 154 0.05 1.46 10.01
C LEU A 154 0.90 0.30 9.48
N ALA A 155 1.07 0.16 8.17
CA ALA A 155 2.01 -0.82 7.61
C ALA A 155 3.48 -0.46 7.93
N TYR A 156 3.86 0.82 7.86
CA TYR A 156 5.19 1.26 8.33
C TYR A 156 5.34 1.03 9.83
N CYS A 157 4.33 1.41 10.62
CA CYS A 157 4.36 1.21 12.07
C CYS A 157 4.44 -0.29 12.43
N ALA A 158 3.73 -1.17 11.73
CA ALA A 158 3.77 -2.61 11.97
C ALA A 158 5.14 -3.21 11.62
N ALA A 159 5.76 -2.80 10.52
CA ALA A 159 7.13 -3.22 10.21
C ALA A 159 8.14 -2.69 11.25
N GLY A 160 8.03 -1.42 11.63
CA GLY A 160 8.90 -0.82 12.64
C GLY A 160 8.74 -1.45 14.03
N LEU A 161 7.50 -1.70 14.46
CA LEU A 161 7.18 -2.34 15.75
C LEU A 161 7.46 -3.84 15.77
N ALA A 162 7.57 -4.48 14.61
CA ALA A 162 8.12 -5.83 14.51
C ALA A 162 9.65 -5.84 14.70
N ALA A 163 10.34 -4.70 14.54
CA ALA A 163 11.81 -4.63 14.65
C ALA A 163 12.30 -3.86 15.89
N ALA A 164 11.47 -3.00 16.48
CA ALA A 164 11.80 -2.21 17.67
C ALA A 164 10.60 -2.08 18.62
N ALA A 165 10.85 -2.17 19.92
CA ALA A 165 9.86 -1.97 20.99
C ALA A 165 9.52 -0.49 21.25
N SER A 166 9.50 0.35 20.20
CA SER A 166 9.21 1.78 20.30
C SER A 166 8.78 2.39 18.97
N LEU A 167 8.16 3.56 19.02
CA LEU A 167 7.81 4.37 17.84
C LEU A 167 8.72 5.61 17.80
N PRO A 168 9.95 5.52 17.27
CA PRO A 168 10.83 6.66 17.22
C PRO A 168 10.26 7.78 16.35
N PRO A 169 10.62 9.05 16.61
CA PRO A 169 10.08 10.19 15.85
C PRO A 169 10.27 10.09 14.34
N ALA A 170 11.36 9.48 13.87
CA ALA A 170 11.62 9.27 12.45
C ALA A 170 10.58 8.35 11.79
N LEU A 171 10.21 7.24 12.46
CA LEU A 171 9.15 6.33 12.01
C LEU A 171 7.79 7.03 11.97
N LEU A 172 7.43 7.75 13.04
CA LEU A 172 6.17 8.49 13.08
C LEU A 172 6.10 9.57 11.98
N ALA A 173 7.19 10.33 11.78
CA ALA A 173 7.27 11.34 10.73
C ALA A 173 7.14 10.70 9.34
N GLY A 174 7.89 9.64 9.04
CA GLY A 174 7.80 8.93 7.76
C GLY A 174 6.41 8.34 7.51
N ALA A 175 5.78 7.76 8.53
CA ALA A 175 4.43 7.19 8.42
C ALA A 175 3.34 8.27 8.24
N LEU A 176 3.49 9.45 8.84
CA LEU A 176 2.59 10.60 8.60
C LEU A 176 2.81 11.23 7.22
N VAL A 177 4.05 11.26 6.73
CA VAL A 177 4.37 11.72 5.37
C VAL A 177 3.77 10.77 4.33
N SER A 178 3.85 9.46 4.56
CA SER A 178 3.22 8.47 3.68
C SER A 178 1.70 8.59 3.71
N LEU A 179 1.08 8.83 4.88
CA LEU A 179 -0.35 9.14 4.98
C LEU A 179 -0.74 10.31 4.07
N CYS A 180 0.00 11.42 4.11
CA CYS A 180 -0.26 12.58 3.25
C CYS A 180 -0.16 12.22 1.76
N TYR A 181 0.89 11.50 1.37
CA TYR A 181 1.04 11.02 0.00
C TYR A 181 -0.16 10.17 -0.44
N LEU A 182 -0.62 9.26 0.42
CA LEU A 182 -1.72 8.35 0.12
C LEU A 182 -3.08 9.06 0.07
N ILE A 183 -3.29 10.12 0.87
CA ILE A 183 -4.48 10.97 0.75
C ILE A 183 -4.54 11.59 -0.65
N GLY A 184 -3.44 12.18 -1.11
CA GLY A 184 -3.35 12.78 -2.45
C GLY A 184 -3.55 11.76 -3.57
N LEU A 185 -2.87 10.61 -3.48
CA LEU A 185 -3.02 9.50 -4.43
C LEU A 185 -4.47 8.98 -4.48
N THR A 186 -5.06 8.66 -3.32
CA THR A 186 -6.39 8.05 -3.27
C THR A 186 -7.46 9.03 -3.70
N TYR A 187 -7.27 10.33 -3.43
CA TYR A 187 -8.11 11.38 -4.01
C TYR A 187 -7.99 11.40 -5.53
N ALA A 188 -6.78 11.39 -6.10
CA ALA A 188 -6.58 11.32 -7.55
C ALA A 188 -7.24 10.08 -8.18
N ALA A 189 -7.18 8.93 -7.51
CA ALA A 189 -7.85 7.70 -7.95
C ALA A 189 -9.39 7.82 -7.92
N LYS A 190 -9.97 8.46 -6.89
CA LYS A 190 -11.42 8.72 -6.86
C LYS A 190 -11.89 9.65 -8.00
N GLN A 191 -11.04 10.56 -8.44
CA GLN A 191 -11.35 11.45 -9.58
C GLN A 191 -11.50 10.69 -10.90
N GLU A 192 -10.86 9.52 -11.05
CA GLU A 192 -11.06 8.64 -12.19
C GLU A 192 -12.52 8.20 -12.34
N MET A 193 -13.18 7.92 -11.20
CA MET A 193 -14.55 7.42 -11.16
C MET A 193 -15.60 8.54 -11.24
N ALA A 194 -15.30 9.72 -10.69
CA ALA A 194 -16.25 10.82 -10.59
C ALA A 194 -16.35 11.70 -11.85
N GLY A 195 -15.34 11.68 -12.73
CA GLY A 195 -15.31 12.48 -13.96
C GLY A 195 -15.29 14.02 -13.76
N ARG A 196 -15.30 14.51 -12.51
CA ARG A 196 -15.30 15.94 -12.15
C ARG A 196 -14.40 16.20 -10.94
N VAL A 197 -13.33 17.00 -11.12
CA VAL A 197 -12.53 17.50 -9.99
C VAL A 197 -13.23 18.69 -9.38
N GLU A 198 -13.96 18.46 -8.30
CA GLU A 198 -14.65 19.53 -7.58
C GLU A 198 -13.70 20.31 -6.65
N ARG A 199 -12.61 19.70 -6.14
CA ARG A 199 -11.74 20.31 -5.11
C ARG A 199 -10.27 19.86 -5.21
N PHE A 200 -9.36 20.74 -5.62
CA PHE A 200 -7.94 20.37 -5.79
C PHE A 200 -7.13 20.30 -4.48
N TRP A 201 -7.65 20.82 -3.36
CA TRP A 201 -6.89 20.91 -2.10
C TRP A 201 -6.32 19.58 -1.58
N PRO A 202 -6.95 18.39 -1.76
CA PRO A 202 -6.35 17.14 -1.29
C PRO A 202 -5.08 16.75 -2.08
N LEU A 203 -4.90 17.27 -3.30
CA LEU A 203 -3.65 17.07 -4.04
C LEU A 203 -2.48 17.87 -3.43
N ALA A 204 -2.76 18.90 -2.62
CA ALA A 204 -1.71 19.64 -1.91
C ALA A 204 -0.95 18.75 -0.92
N PHE A 205 -1.55 17.67 -0.41
CA PHE A 205 -0.83 16.70 0.43
C PHE A 205 0.31 16.00 -0.31
N LEU A 206 0.31 15.95 -1.65
CA LEU A 206 1.45 15.43 -2.43
C LEU A 206 2.70 16.31 -2.29
N ALA A 207 2.58 17.56 -1.85
CA ALA A 207 3.73 18.41 -1.57
C ALA A 207 4.44 18.06 -0.25
N VAL A 208 3.75 17.41 0.69
CA VAL A 208 4.30 17.11 2.03
C VAL A 208 5.54 16.21 1.96
N PRO A 209 5.57 15.10 1.20
CA PRO A 209 6.79 14.30 1.03
C PRO A 209 7.95 15.08 0.40
N LEU A 210 7.67 16.00 -0.52
CA LEU A 210 8.70 16.83 -1.15
C LEU A 210 9.30 17.83 -0.16
N ALA A 211 8.46 18.48 0.63
CA ALA A 211 8.90 19.39 1.69
C ALA A 211 9.71 18.64 2.76
N TYR A 212 9.22 17.48 3.21
CA TYR A 212 9.94 16.64 4.16
C TYR A 212 11.30 16.19 3.62
N GLY A 213 11.34 15.69 2.38
CA GLY A 213 12.58 15.30 1.71
C GLY A 213 13.56 16.45 1.57
N ALA A 214 13.11 17.63 1.14
CA ALA A 214 13.96 18.82 1.01
C ALA A 214 14.61 19.23 2.34
N LEU A 215 13.90 19.03 3.46
CA LEU A 215 14.41 19.36 4.79
C LEU A 215 15.33 18.27 5.37
N GLN A 216 15.15 16.99 5.02
CA GLN A 216 15.81 15.87 5.70
C GLN A 216 16.92 15.20 4.88
N VAL A 217 16.79 15.17 3.56
CA VAL A 217 17.76 14.50 2.69
C VAL A 217 19.09 15.25 2.69
N ARG A 218 20.18 14.51 2.85
CA ARG A 218 21.57 15.02 2.75
C ARG A 218 22.40 14.24 1.74
N GLU A 219 22.12 12.94 1.61
CA GLU A 219 22.90 12.01 0.78
C GLU A 219 22.42 11.92 -0.67
N PRO A 220 23.31 11.61 -1.64
CA PRO A 220 22.96 11.55 -3.07
C PRO A 220 21.81 10.60 -3.41
N ALA A 221 21.73 9.43 -2.75
CA ALA A 221 20.65 8.48 -2.96
C ALA A 221 19.28 9.04 -2.54
N GLY A 222 19.25 9.79 -1.43
CA GLY A 222 18.04 10.48 -0.99
C GLY A 222 17.67 11.64 -1.93
N ILE A 223 18.65 12.35 -2.49
CA ILE A 223 18.43 13.43 -3.47
C ILE A 223 17.82 12.84 -4.74
N ALA A 224 18.33 11.71 -5.21
CA ALA A 224 17.74 10.99 -6.34
C ALA A 224 16.31 10.54 -6.06
N GLY A 225 16.03 10.04 -4.85
CA GLY A 225 14.67 9.69 -4.40
C GLY A 225 13.73 10.89 -4.41
N LEU A 226 14.15 12.02 -3.83
CA LEU A 226 13.39 13.28 -3.80
C LEU A 226 13.13 13.82 -5.21
N ALA A 227 14.16 13.90 -6.06
CA ALA A 227 14.03 14.39 -7.43
C ALA A 227 13.14 13.48 -8.27
N GLY A 228 13.28 12.15 -8.12
CA GLY A 228 12.43 11.16 -8.74
C GLY A 228 10.96 11.32 -8.31
N LEU A 229 10.71 11.47 -7.01
CA LEU A 229 9.36 11.68 -6.47
C LEU A 229 8.75 12.99 -6.98
N ALA A 230 9.51 14.08 -7.00
CA ALA A 230 9.08 15.37 -7.52
C ALA A 230 8.70 15.28 -9.01
N LEU A 231 9.51 14.60 -9.82
CA LEU A 231 9.24 14.35 -11.22
C LEU A 231 7.95 13.52 -11.41
N LEU A 232 7.80 12.43 -10.66
CA LEU A 232 6.63 11.55 -10.74
C LEU A 232 5.35 12.31 -10.37
N ILE A 233 5.36 13.07 -9.27
CA ILE A 233 4.23 13.88 -8.83
C ILE A 233 3.92 14.96 -9.87
N GLY A 234 4.93 15.68 -10.38
CA GLY A 234 4.74 16.69 -11.41
C GLY A 234 4.12 16.13 -12.69
N LEU A 235 4.58 14.96 -13.15
CA LEU A 235 4.02 14.27 -14.31
C LEU A 235 2.59 13.77 -14.06
N ALA A 236 2.33 13.20 -12.88
CA ALA A 236 1.00 12.76 -12.48
C ALA A 236 0.01 13.95 -12.43
N LEU A 237 0.39 15.06 -11.80
CA LEU A 237 -0.40 16.29 -11.78
C LEU A 237 -0.65 16.82 -13.19
N ARG A 238 0.35 16.80 -14.07
CA ARG A 238 0.17 17.18 -15.48
C ARG A 238 -0.90 16.33 -16.16
N PHE A 239 -0.91 15.02 -15.94
CA PHE A 239 -1.93 14.13 -16.49
C PHE A 239 -3.32 14.42 -15.89
N LEU A 240 -3.41 14.62 -14.57
CA LEU A 240 -4.67 14.96 -13.89
C LEU A 240 -5.24 16.30 -14.35
N LEU A 241 -4.40 17.27 -14.70
CA LEU A 241 -4.81 18.56 -15.25
C LEU A 241 -5.17 18.47 -16.74
N ARG A 242 -4.43 17.69 -17.53
CA ARG A 242 -4.64 17.54 -18.98
C ARG A 242 -5.89 16.73 -19.35
N ARG A 243 -6.25 15.72 -18.54
CA ARG A 243 -7.49 14.93 -18.64
C ARG A 243 -7.80 14.30 -20.01
N ARG A 244 -6.78 13.89 -20.78
CA ARG A 244 -7.04 13.09 -22.00
C ARG A 244 -7.46 11.67 -21.61
N PRO A 245 -8.17 10.94 -22.50
CA PRO A 245 -8.51 9.54 -22.25
C PRO A 245 -7.27 8.72 -21.83
N GLY A 246 -7.36 8.08 -20.66
CA GLY A 246 -6.26 7.30 -20.07
C GLY A 246 -5.23 8.07 -19.25
N ASP A 247 -5.33 9.41 -19.11
CA ASP A 247 -4.38 10.19 -18.31
C ASP A 247 -4.52 9.92 -16.80
N ILE A 248 -5.75 9.87 -16.26
CA ILE A 248 -5.97 9.65 -14.82
C ILE A 248 -5.49 8.25 -14.39
N PRO A 249 -5.87 7.14 -15.06
CA PRO A 249 -5.35 5.82 -14.70
C PRO A 249 -3.83 5.75 -14.74
N ARG A 250 -3.19 6.41 -15.72
CA ARG A 250 -1.72 6.49 -15.78
C ARG A 250 -1.15 7.26 -14.59
N ALA A 251 -1.73 8.40 -14.23
CA ALA A 251 -1.29 9.16 -13.06
C ALA A 251 -1.37 8.33 -11.78
N VAL A 252 -2.47 7.59 -11.58
CA VAL A 252 -2.68 6.71 -10.42
C VAL A 252 -1.64 5.58 -10.38
N VAL A 253 -1.40 4.90 -11.51
CA VAL A 253 -0.34 3.87 -11.64
C VAL A 253 1.03 4.42 -11.25
N TRP A 254 1.39 5.60 -11.75
CA TRP A 254 2.67 6.23 -11.45
C TRP A 254 2.79 6.61 -9.97
N LEU A 255 1.72 7.12 -9.38
CA LEU A 255 1.70 7.48 -7.97
C LEU A 255 1.72 6.24 -7.05
N ILE A 256 1.08 5.12 -7.43
CA ILE A 256 1.19 3.85 -6.70
C ILE A 256 2.63 3.35 -6.72
N ALA A 257 3.25 3.27 -7.90
CA ALA A 257 4.64 2.87 -8.00
C ALA A 257 5.56 3.84 -7.24
N GLY A 258 5.24 5.14 -7.25
CA GLY A 258 5.96 6.20 -6.54
C GLY A 258 6.06 6.01 -5.02
N ILE A 259 5.24 5.12 -4.41
CA ILE A 259 5.43 4.69 -3.01
C ILE A 259 6.85 4.12 -2.81
N ALA A 260 7.34 3.30 -3.75
CA ALA A 260 8.68 2.74 -3.67
C ALA A 260 9.78 3.82 -3.80
N VAL A 261 9.52 4.89 -4.56
CA VAL A 261 10.46 6.03 -4.66
C VAL A 261 10.46 6.87 -3.38
N LEU A 262 9.29 7.05 -2.76
CA LEU A 262 9.19 7.63 -1.42
C LEU A 262 9.97 6.79 -0.38
N ASP A 263 9.87 5.46 -0.46
CA ASP A 263 10.61 4.56 0.43
C ASP A 263 12.12 4.61 0.19
N ALA A 264 12.58 4.80 -1.05
CA ALA A 264 14.00 5.03 -1.36
C ALA A 264 14.53 6.28 -0.63
N MET A 265 13.71 7.35 -0.58
CA MET A 265 14.03 8.57 0.16
C MET A 265 14.04 8.32 1.67
N PHE A 266 13.08 7.58 2.21
CA PHE A 266 13.05 7.23 3.64
C PHE A 266 14.24 6.35 4.06
N LEU A 267 14.62 5.37 3.24
CA LEU A 267 15.79 4.52 3.50
C LEU A 267 17.08 5.37 3.57
N ALA A 268 17.25 6.33 2.68
CA ALA A 268 18.38 7.24 2.73
C ALA A 268 18.36 8.16 3.97
N ILE A 269 17.19 8.72 4.32
CA ILE A 269 17.01 9.54 5.54
C ILE A 269 17.31 8.75 6.80
N ALA A 270 16.95 7.46 6.83
CA ALA A 270 17.20 6.55 7.94
C ALA A 270 18.67 6.09 8.06
N GLY A 271 19.57 6.60 7.22
CA GLY A 271 20.99 6.22 7.23
C GLY A 271 21.32 4.94 6.44
N TRP A 272 20.39 4.45 5.60
CA TRP A 272 20.56 3.26 4.77
C TRP A 272 20.50 3.55 3.26
N PRO A 273 21.33 4.48 2.73
CA PRO A 273 21.28 4.86 1.31
C PRO A 273 21.58 3.68 0.36
N GLY A 274 22.34 2.67 0.81
CA GLY A 274 22.60 1.44 0.05
C GLY A 274 21.36 0.57 -0.21
N ALA A 275 20.25 0.79 0.50
CA ALA A 275 18.98 0.10 0.28
C ALA A 275 18.07 0.80 -0.74
N ALA A 276 18.32 2.07 -1.05
CA ALA A 276 17.54 2.82 -2.04
C ALA A 276 17.47 2.16 -3.44
N PRO A 277 18.55 1.52 -3.97
CA PRO A 277 18.48 0.79 -5.24
C PRO A 277 17.43 -0.32 -5.27
N VAL A 278 17.22 -1.04 -4.15
CA VAL A 278 16.16 -2.07 -4.07
C VAL A 278 14.79 -1.43 -4.17
N ALA A 279 14.60 -0.27 -3.56
CA ALA A 279 13.34 0.46 -3.65
C ALA A 279 13.08 1.01 -5.08
N PHE A 280 14.10 1.51 -5.78
CA PHE A 280 13.98 1.86 -7.20
C PHE A 280 13.71 0.64 -8.10
N ALA A 281 14.31 -0.52 -7.80
CA ALA A 281 14.00 -1.77 -8.49
C ALA A 281 12.54 -2.18 -8.26
N CYS A 282 12.02 -2.01 -7.04
CA CYS A 282 10.62 -2.26 -6.71
C CYS A 282 9.67 -1.29 -7.45
N PHE A 283 10.04 -0.01 -7.61
CA PHE A 283 9.30 0.93 -8.46
C PHE A 283 9.18 0.42 -9.91
N ALA A 284 10.30 0.01 -10.51
CA ALA A 284 10.29 -0.56 -11.86
C ALA A 284 9.48 -1.86 -11.93
N ALA A 285 9.63 -2.74 -10.94
CA ALA A 285 8.87 -3.99 -10.84
C ALA A 285 7.36 -3.73 -10.74
N THR A 286 6.92 -2.77 -9.94
CA THR A 286 5.49 -2.39 -9.86
C THR A 286 4.96 -1.95 -11.21
N LEU A 287 5.67 -1.08 -11.93
CA LEU A 287 5.25 -0.63 -13.27
C LEU A 287 5.23 -1.76 -14.31
N LEU A 288 6.18 -2.70 -14.24
CA LEU A 288 6.23 -3.86 -15.13
C LEU A 288 5.09 -4.84 -14.84
N LEU A 289 4.88 -5.19 -13.57
CA LEU A 289 3.84 -6.14 -13.15
C LEU A 289 2.43 -5.58 -13.39
N GLN A 290 2.24 -4.27 -13.29
CA GLN A 290 0.96 -3.63 -13.57
C GLN A 290 0.53 -3.72 -15.04
N ARG A 291 1.43 -4.07 -15.97
CA ARG A 291 1.09 -4.39 -17.36
C ARG A 291 0.34 -5.72 -17.49
N TRP A 292 0.52 -6.63 -16.54
CA TRP A 292 -0.04 -7.99 -16.56
C TRP A 292 -1.23 -8.12 -15.61
N VAL A 293 -1.11 -7.56 -14.41
CA VAL A 293 -2.17 -7.54 -13.39
C VAL A 293 -2.45 -6.08 -13.02
N ARG A 294 -3.63 -5.57 -13.38
CA ARG A 294 -4.00 -4.18 -13.03
C ARG A 294 -3.95 -3.99 -11.52
N GLY A 295 -3.22 -2.96 -11.08
CA GLY A 295 -3.03 -2.62 -9.67
C GLY A 295 -4.19 -1.84 -9.04
N THR A 296 -5.23 -1.53 -9.81
CA THR A 296 -6.41 -0.72 -9.45
C THR A 296 -7.67 -1.32 -10.08
#